data_AF-A0A9X5GSI1-F1
#
_entry.id   AF-A0A9X5GSI1-F1
#
_cell.length_a   1.000
_cell.length_b   1.000
_cell.length_c   1.000
_cell.angle_alpha   90.00
_cell.angle_beta   90.00
_cell.angle_gamma   90.00
#
_symmetry.space_group_name_H-M   'P 1'
#
loop_
_entity.id
_entity.type
_entity.pdbx_description
1 polymer ?
#
loop_
_entity_poly.entity_id
_entity_poly.type
_entity_poly.pdbx_seq_one_letter_code
_entity_poly.pdbx_strand_id
1 'polypeptide(L)'
;MYCRWTLFLLNIKKFIRMLPTIVLETLLFGLILLGIGAYATKAIYGEKVVNEIRVGVVAKGEDRTADMLVRFIGSMDSIRDTIFFTLLSSEQEAREKLAAGEIYAAILVPEGIIDSVLSGENIPATILLDNSYSEMETAVFEEFTRAGARLLTTAQAGIYAADAFCVEKGRKDQIERTEDYLNAAYLSYALDRSSLLEEAEVKAAGGLNLTDYYTIALLLAFLSFAGLSFGRYMQVESGEREKLFGSRGIGNGQRYWIEAIAFSVVFGLLGMAACASVGLLIINKSNSFFQPNGQWLFLLVLWFVVGTFIRMLLQIVGNHAGGIGIGFVVLMAMMAAAGVFIPSAFLPLWIERAGAYVPYGMWMESMAAILQGRAEGKMVVTLLLMAVLFLGIGAVAAVLRKEN
;
A
#
# COMPACT_ATOMS: atom_id res chain seq x y z
N MET A 1 -11.34 39.41 30.26
CA MET A 1 -10.86 38.02 30.46
C MET A 1 -12.00 37.01 30.64
N TYR A 2 -12.99 37.27 31.51
CA TYR A 2 -14.10 36.35 31.79
C TYR A 2 -14.82 35.80 30.54
N CYS A 3 -15.23 36.68 29.62
CA CYS A 3 -15.92 36.25 28.38
C CYS A 3 -15.11 35.29 27.49
N ARG A 4 -13.77 35.38 27.49
CA ARG A 4 -12.89 34.52 26.68
C ARG A 4 -12.77 33.12 27.28
N TRP A 5 -12.66 33.05 28.60
CA TRP A 5 -12.63 31.79 29.34
C TRP A 5 -13.97 31.04 29.26
N THR A 6 -15.09 31.76 29.40
CA THR A 6 -16.42 31.18 29.23
C THR A 6 -16.60 30.63 27.80
N LEU A 7 -16.13 31.35 26.77
CA LEU A 7 -16.18 30.88 25.39
C LEU A 7 -15.40 29.58 25.19
N PHE A 8 -14.20 29.49 25.77
CA PHE A 8 -13.38 28.27 25.72
C PHE A 8 -14.09 27.07 26.35
N LEU A 9 -14.60 27.22 27.59
CA LEU A 9 -15.32 26.15 28.29
C LEU A 9 -16.60 25.72 27.56
N LEU A 10 -17.33 26.68 26.96
CA LEU A 10 -18.51 26.37 26.16
C LEU A 10 -18.16 25.57 24.90
N ASN A 11 -17.05 25.90 24.22
CA ASN A 11 -16.60 25.15 23.05
C ASN A 11 -16.12 23.74 23.43
N ILE A 12 -15.38 23.58 24.54
CA ILE A 12 -15.03 22.25 25.05
C ILE A 12 -16.30 21.44 25.33
N LYS A 13 -17.26 22.00 26.06
CA LYS A 13 -18.53 21.32 26.39
C LYS A 13 -19.31 20.94 25.13
N LYS A 14 -19.31 21.81 24.11
CA LYS A 14 -19.91 21.53 22.80
C LYS A 14 -19.23 20.32 22.15
N PHE A 15 -17.91 20.34 21.98
CA PHE A 15 -17.18 19.27 21.31
C PHE A 15 -17.26 17.94 22.07
N ILE A 16 -17.25 17.94 23.41
CA ILE A 16 -17.43 16.73 24.21
C ILE A 16 -18.82 16.12 24.00
N ARG A 17 -19.89 16.93 24.04
CA ARG A 17 -21.27 16.44 23.81
C ARG A 17 -21.47 15.84 22.43
N MET A 18 -20.63 16.23 21.49
CA MET A 18 -20.66 15.80 20.10
C MET A 18 -19.92 14.50 19.82
N LEU A 19 -18.98 14.11 20.69
CA LEU A 19 -18.15 12.92 20.51
C LEU A 19 -18.96 11.65 20.19
N PRO A 20 -20.08 11.33 20.87
CA PRO A 20 -20.81 10.10 20.60
C PRO A 20 -21.36 10.05 19.17
N THR A 21 -21.88 11.18 18.68
CA THR A 21 -22.41 11.29 17.32
C THR A 21 -21.30 11.17 16.28
N ILE A 22 -20.16 11.84 16.49
CA ILE A 22 -19.03 11.78 15.55
C ILE A 22 -18.42 10.39 15.49
N VAL A 23 -18.24 9.73 16.64
CA VAL A 23 -17.72 8.35 16.68
C VAL A 23 -18.67 7.41 15.95
N LEU A 24 -20.00 7.54 16.16
CA LEU A 24 -20.99 6.74 15.46
C LEU A 24 -20.97 6.99 13.94
N GLU A 25 -20.94 8.24 13.49
CA GLU A 25 -20.85 8.61 12.08
C GLU A 25 -19.58 8.04 11.42
N THR A 26 -18.44 8.15 12.11
CA THR A 26 -17.17 7.64 11.58
C THR A 26 -17.16 6.11 11.53
N LEU A 27 -17.73 5.43 12.53
CA LEU A 27 -17.89 3.97 12.52
C LEU A 27 -18.81 3.50 11.39
N LEU A 28 -19.94 4.17 11.17
CA LEU A 28 -20.85 3.87 10.07
C LEU A 28 -20.16 4.07 8.71
N PHE A 29 -19.44 5.17 8.53
CA PHE A 29 -18.67 5.43 7.32
C PHE A 29 -17.58 4.38 7.11
N GLY A 30 -16.85 4.00 8.17
CA GLY A 30 -15.87 2.92 8.13
C GLY A 30 -16.48 1.57 7.74
N LEU A 31 -17.64 1.21 8.29
CA LEU A 31 -18.37 -0.01 7.93
C LEU A 31 -18.82 -0.01 6.47
N ILE A 32 -19.28 1.15 5.97
CA ILE A 32 -19.66 1.30 4.55
C ILE A 32 -18.42 1.13 3.67
N LEU A 33 -17.29 1.76 4.00
CA LEU A 33 -16.05 1.60 3.23
C LEU A 33 -15.54 0.15 3.26
N LEU A 34 -15.62 -0.53 4.41
CA LEU A 34 -15.30 -1.96 4.51
C LEU A 34 -16.25 -2.81 3.66
N GLY A 35 -17.55 -2.50 3.65
CA GLY A 35 -18.54 -3.18 2.83
C GLY A 35 -18.30 -2.97 1.33
N ILE A 36 -18.02 -1.74 0.91
CA ILE A 36 -17.65 -1.40 -0.47
C ILE A 36 -16.35 -2.10 -0.84
N GLY A 37 -15.34 -2.09 0.04
CA GLY A 37 -14.08 -2.78 -0.16
C GLY A 37 -14.27 -4.29 -0.34
N ALA A 38 -15.02 -4.94 0.56
CA ALA A 38 -15.33 -6.36 0.46
C ALA A 38 -16.12 -6.70 -0.83
N TYR A 39 -17.07 -5.85 -1.21
CA TYR A 39 -17.83 -6.02 -2.44
C TYR A 39 -16.95 -5.79 -3.69
N ALA A 40 -16.12 -4.75 -3.70
CA ALA A 40 -15.19 -4.47 -4.79
C ALA A 40 -14.16 -5.59 -4.94
N THR A 41 -13.60 -6.08 -3.84
CA THR A 41 -12.74 -7.28 -3.85
C THR A 41 -13.51 -8.47 -4.42
N LYS A 42 -14.75 -8.71 -4.01
CA LYS A 42 -15.57 -9.79 -4.57
C LYS A 42 -15.91 -9.58 -6.05
N ALA A 43 -16.09 -8.34 -6.50
CA ALA A 43 -16.42 -8.00 -7.89
C ALA A 43 -15.21 -8.08 -8.82
N ILE A 44 -14.03 -7.72 -8.32
CA ILE A 44 -12.75 -7.76 -9.07
C ILE A 44 -12.17 -9.18 -9.06
N TYR A 45 -12.15 -9.83 -7.90
CA TYR A 45 -11.58 -11.18 -7.72
C TYR A 45 -12.65 -12.28 -7.71
N GLY A 46 -13.73 -12.12 -8.50
CA GLY A 46 -14.90 -13.02 -8.47
C GLY A 46 -14.54 -14.49 -8.35
N GLU A 47 -15.00 -15.16 -7.27
CA GLU A 47 -14.83 -16.57 -6.82
C GLU A 47 -13.48 -17.31 -7.00
N LYS A 48 -12.70 -17.04 -8.03
CA LYS A 48 -11.38 -17.61 -8.29
C LYS A 48 -10.31 -16.74 -7.67
N VAL A 49 -10.19 -16.83 -6.34
CA VAL A 49 -8.94 -16.46 -5.68
C VAL A 49 -7.86 -17.36 -6.28
N VAL A 50 -6.95 -16.77 -7.05
CA VAL A 50 -5.79 -17.45 -7.65
C VAL A 50 -4.84 -17.82 -6.52
N ASN A 51 -5.16 -18.89 -5.79
CA ASN A 51 -4.29 -19.44 -4.76
C ASN A 51 -3.31 -20.46 -5.35
N GLU A 52 -3.63 -21.07 -6.49
CA GLU A 52 -2.83 -22.11 -7.15
C GLU A 52 -3.02 -22.04 -8.67
N ILE A 53 -1.97 -21.70 -9.42
CA ILE A 53 -2.01 -21.69 -10.90
C ILE A 53 -1.71 -23.11 -11.40
N ARG A 54 -2.75 -23.86 -11.78
CA ARG A 54 -2.60 -25.20 -12.38
C ARG A 54 -2.36 -25.10 -13.89
N VAL A 55 -1.20 -25.51 -14.38
CA VAL A 55 -0.84 -25.49 -15.81
C VAL A 55 -0.82 -26.91 -16.37
N GLY A 56 -1.57 -27.15 -17.43
CA GLY A 56 -1.51 -28.41 -18.18
C GLY A 56 -0.34 -28.42 -19.16
N VAL A 57 0.39 -29.52 -19.24
CA VAL A 57 1.44 -29.73 -20.25
C VAL A 57 1.05 -30.92 -21.11
N VAL A 58 0.83 -30.69 -22.40
CA VAL A 58 0.59 -31.75 -23.39
C VAL A 58 1.87 -31.96 -24.18
N ALA A 59 2.48 -33.11 -24.02
CA ALA A 59 3.60 -33.56 -24.86
C ALA A 59 3.10 -34.68 -25.76
N LYS A 60 3.26 -34.54 -27.08
CA LYS A 60 3.11 -35.66 -28.01
C LYS A 60 4.48 -36.36 -28.11
N GLY A 61 4.50 -37.67 -27.95
CA GLY A 61 5.71 -38.51 -27.85
C GLY A 61 5.79 -39.29 -26.54
N GLU A 62 6.07 -40.60 -26.62
CA GLU A 62 6.41 -41.43 -25.45
C GLU A 62 7.72 -40.90 -24.86
N ASP A 63 7.70 -40.11 -23.79
CA ASP A 63 9.00 -39.62 -23.32
C ASP A 63 9.10 -39.22 -21.85
N ARG A 64 10.16 -39.74 -21.23
CA ARG A 64 10.72 -39.37 -19.91
C ARG A 64 11.06 -37.87 -19.82
N THR A 65 10.99 -37.18 -20.95
CA THR A 65 11.34 -35.80 -21.26
C THR A 65 10.28 -34.78 -20.80
N ALA A 66 8.99 -35.10 -20.93
CA ALA A 66 7.91 -34.25 -20.42
C ALA A 66 7.87 -34.27 -18.89
N ASP A 67 8.13 -35.44 -18.30
CA ASP A 67 8.34 -35.62 -16.86
C ASP A 67 9.53 -34.82 -16.34
N MET A 68 10.61 -34.71 -17.12
CA MET A 68 11.79 -33.93 -16.76
C MET A 68 11.51 -32.43 -16.78
N LEU A 69 10.81 -31.91 -17.80
CA LEU A 69 10.39 -30.50 -17.87
C LEU A 69 9.45 -30.13 -16.70
N VAL A 70 8.50 -31.00 -16.38
CA VAL A 70 7.58 -30.80 -15.25
C VAL A 70 8.33 -30.81 -13.91
N ARG A 71 9.28 -31.73 -13.73
CA ARG A 71 10.15 -31.76 -12.55
C ARG A 71 11.08 -30.54 -12.46
N PHE A 72 11.61 -30.09 -13.60
CA PHE A 72 12.50 -28.94 -13.71
C PHE A 72 11.80 -27.64 -13.31
N ILE A 73 10.60 -27.38 -13.86
CA ILE A 73 9.84 -26.18 -13.50
C ILE A 73 9.32 -26.28 -12.06
N GLY A 74 8.91 -27.48 -11.62
CA GLY A 74 8.50 -27.73 -10.23
C GLY A 74 9.62 -27.62 -9.19
N SER A 75 10.90 -27.70 -9.60
CA SER A 75 12.07 -27.56 -8.71
C SER A 75 12.58 -26.14 -8.52
N MET A 76 12.02 -25.14 -9.24
CA MET A 76 12.39 -23.74 -9.03
C MET A 76 11.73 -23.23 -7.74
N ASP A 77 12.54 -22.92 -6.72
CA ASP A 77 12.06 -22.45 -5.41
C ASP A 77 11.17 -21.19 -5.52
N SER A 78 11.35 -20.35 -6.54
CA SER A 78 10.51 -19.16 -6.78
C SER A 78 9.09 -19.47 -7.28
N ILE A 79 8.78 -20.70 -7.71
CA ILE A 79 7.52 -21.06 -8.38
C ILE A 79 6.77 -22.18 -7.64
N ARG A 80 7.49 -22.95 -6.83
CA ARG A 80 7.09 -24.20 -6.19
C ARG A 80 5.80 -24.13 -5.35
N ASP A 81 5.49 -22.96 -4.79
CA ASP A 81 4.31 -22.76 -3.94
C ASP A 81 3.15 -22.03 -4.65
N THR A 82 3.29 -21.72 -5.95
CA THR A 82 2.31 -20.89 -6.69
C THR A 82 1.84 -21.52 -8.00
N ILE A 83 2.65 -22.36 -8.67
CA ILE A 83 2.30 -22.97 -9.97
C ILE A 83 2.46 -24.50 -9.92
N PHE A 84 1.40 -25.23 -10.27
CA PHE A 84 1.35 -26.69 -10.29
C PHE A 84 1.20 -27.21 -11.72
N PHE A 85 2.11 -28.05 -12.18
CA PHE A 85 2.08 -28.60 -13.52
C PHE A 85 1.41 -29.99 -13.54
N THR A 86 0.49 -30.21 -14.48
CA THR A 86 -0.17 -31.50 -14.69
C THR A 86 0.10 -31.98 -16.11
N LEU A 87 0.64 -33.19 -16.27
CA LEU A 87 0.78 -33.82 -17.58
C LEU A 87 -0.58 -34.25 -18.10
N LEU A 88 -0.86 -33.91 -19.36
CA LEU A 88 -2.09 -34.21 -20.05
C LEU A 88 -1.79 -35.05 -21.27
N SER A 89 -2.67 -36.02 -21.55
CA SER A 89 -2.42 -37.07 -22.52
C SER A 89 -2.69 -36.60 -23.96
N SER A 90 -3.50 -35.56 -24.13
CA SER A 90 -3.87 -35.04 -25.44
C SER A 90 -4.28 -33.57 -25.41
N GLU A 91 -4.21 -32.91 -26.56
CA GLU A 91 -4.72 -31.54 -26.75
C GLU A 91 -6.23 -31.45 -26.45
N GLN A 92 -6.98 -32.53 -26.75
CA GLN A 92 -8.41 -32.63 -26.48
C GLN A 92 -8.69 -32.56 -24.96
N GLU A 93 -7.94 -33.33 -24.17
CA GLU A 93 -8.04 -33.34 -22.70
C GLU A 93 -7.67 -31.97 -22.11
N ALA A 94 -6.67 -31.29 -22.69
CA ALA A 94 -6.31 -29.93 -22.29
C ALA A 94 -7.43 -28.92 -22.56
N ARG A 95 -8.09 -28.98 -23.72
CA ARG A 95 -9.23 -28.11 -24.04
C ARG A 95 -10.43 -28.37 -23.14
N GLU A 96 -10.69 -29.64 -22.80
CA GLU A 96 -11.77 -30.02 -21.88
C GLU A 96 -11.51 -29.54 -20.45
N LYS A 97 -10.29 -29.75 -19.93
CA LYS A 97 -9.90 -29.28 -18.59
C LYS A 97 -9.80 -27.76 -18.49
N LEU A 98 -9.42 -27.07 -19.58
CA LEU A 98 -9.49 -25.61 -19.68
C LEU A 98 -10.95 -25.14 -19.62
N ALA A 99 -11.85 -25.75 -20.40
CA ALA A 99 -13.27 -25.39 -20.42
C ALA A 99 -13.99 -25.71 -19.09
N ALA A 100 -13.56 -26.76 -18.39
CA ALA A 100 -14.06 -27.11 -17.05
C ALA A 100 -13.48 -26.22 -15.93
N GLY A 101 -12.46 -25.41 -16.22
CA GLY A 101 -11.78 -24.55 -15.25
C GLY A 101 -10.87 -25.29 -14.26
N GLU A 102 -10.46 -26.53 -14.58
CA GLU A 102 -9.58 -27.34 -13.74
C GLU A 102 -8.10 -26.96 -13.90
N ILE A 103 -7.73 -26.46 -15.08
CA ILE A 103 -6.41 -25.91 -15.40
C ILE A 103 -6.55 -24.50 -15.96
N TYR A 104 -5.54 -23.67 -15.74
CA TYR A 104 -5.53 -22.26 -16.08
C TYR A 104 -5.01 -21.99 -17.49
N ALA A 105 -3.96 -22.72 -17.87
CA ALA A 105 -3.33 -22.64 -19.18
C ALA A 105 -2.89 -24.05 -19.60
N ALA A 106 -2.84 -24.31 -20.90
CA ALA A 106 -2.23 -25.52 -21.43
C ALA A 106 -1.08 -25.18 -22.38
N ILE A 107 0.09 -25.76 -22.13
CA ILE A 107 1.26 -25.66 -23.00
C ILE A 107 1.27 -26.90 -23.89
N LEU A 108 1.08 -26.69 -25.20
CA LEU A 108 1.21 -27.72 -26.22
C LEU A 108 2.67 -27.74 -26.68
N VAL A 109 3.37 -28.78 -26.26
CA VAL A 109 4.77 -29.01 -26.62
C VAL A 109 4.81 -29.88 -27.88
N PRO A 110 5.27 -29.35 -29.03
CA PRO A 110 5.40 -30.12 -30.26
C PRO A 110 6.47 -31.22 -30.11
N GLU A 111 6.29 -32.31 -30.84
CA GLU A 111 7.30 -33.37 -30.97
C GLU A 111 8.62 -32.77 -31.48
N GLY A 112 9.74 -33.20 -30.86
CA GLY A 112 11.07 -32.75 -31.26
C GLY A 112 11.41 -31.32 -30.85
N ILE A 113 10.69 -30.67 -29.91
CA ILE A 113 11.04 -29.29 -29.51
C ILE A 113 12.48 -29.18 -29.00
N ILE A 114 12.95 -30.15 -28.21
CA ILE A 114 14.31 -30.16 -27.66
C ILE A 114 15.32 -30.38 -28.79
N ASP A 115 15.08 -31.36 -29.66
CA ASP A 115 15.94 -31.59 -30.82
C ASP A 115 15.97 -30.38 -31.74
N SER A 116 14.86 -29.65 -31.89
CA SER A 116 14.80 -28.40 -32.68
C SER A 116 15.54 -27.24 -32.01
N VAL A 117 15.60 -27.21 -30.69
CA VAL A 117 16.36 -26.23 -29.92
C VAL A 117 17.85 -26.53 -30.00
N LEU A 118 18.23 -27.81 -30.00
CA LEU A 118 19.59 -28.30 -30.15
C LEU A 118 20.09 -28.21 -31.61
N SER A 119 19.22 -28.45 -32.60
CA SER A 119 19.55 -28.41 -34.03
C SER A 119 19.40 -27.03 -34.67
N GLY A 120 18.70 -26.12 -33.98
CA GLY A 120 18.47 -24.76 -34.43
C GLY A 120 17.23 -24.52 -35.29
N GLU A 121 16.42 -25.55 -35.57
CA GLU A 121 15.15 -25.40 -36.31
C GLU A 121 14.06 -24.65 -35.51
N ASN A 122 14.11 -24.70 -34.18
CA ASN A 122 13.32 -23.90 -33.24
C ASN A 122 11.78 -23.95 -33.48
N ILE A 123 11.18 -25.12 -33.27
CA ILE A 123 9.74 -25.32 -33.42
C ILE A 123 9.00 -24.61 -32.27
N PRO A 124 8.00 -23.73 -32.55
CA PRO A 124 7.32 -22.97 -31.52
C PRO A 124 6.34 -23.82 -30.70
N ALA A 125 6.38 -23.67 -29.38
CA ALA A 125 5.33 -24.19 -28.48
C ALA A 125 4.06 -23.32 -28.60
N THR A 126 2.88 -23.96 -28.50
CA THR A 126 1.59 -23.25 -28.54
C THR A 126 0.98 -23.22 -27.15
N ILE A 127 0.49 -22.06 -26.73
CA ILE A 127 -0.15 -21.89 -25.42
C ILE A 127 -1.65 -21.66 -25.64
N LEU A 128 -2.46 -22.46 -24.96
CA LEU A 128 -3.90 -22.28 -24.88
C LEU A 128 -4.24 -21.61 -23.55
N LEU A 129 -4.92 -20.47 -23.64
CA LEU A 129 -5.47 -19.76 -22.50
C LEU A 129 -7.00 -19.87 -22.53
N ASP A 130 -7.62 -19.90 -21.35
CA ASP A 130 -9.08 -19.80 -21.23
C ASP A 130 -9.56 -18.39 -21.68
N ASN A 131 -10.75 -18.32 -22.27
CA ASN A 131 -11.38 -17.04 -22.65
C ASN A 131 -11.97 -16.30 -21.44
N SER A 132 -11.94 -16.89 -20.26
CA SER A 132 -12.47 -16.30 -19.02
C SER A 132 -11.54 -15.26 -18.36
N TYR A 133 -10.31 -15.08 -18.87
CA TYR A 133 -9.36 -14.12 -18.30
C TYR A 133 -9.63 -12.69 -18.72
N SER A 134 -9.33 -11.76 -17.82
CA SER A 134 -9.25 -10.35 -18.18
C SER A 134 -8.09 -10.11 -19.16
N GLU A 135 -8.21 -9.11 -20.03
CA GLU A 135 -7.14 -8.73 -20.97
C GLU A 135 -5.79 -8.50 -20.25
N MET A 136 -5.83 -8.01 -19.01
CA MET A 136 -4.64 -7.75 -18.21
C MET A 136 -3.91 -9.03 -17.79
N GLU A 137 -4.63 -10.07 -17.37
CA GLU A 137 -4.04 -11.35 -16.98
C GLU A 137 -3.41 -12.05 -18.19
N THR A 138 -4.10 -12.03 -19.33
CA THR A 138 -3.57 -12.53 -20.60
C THR A 138 -2.31 -11.77 -21.02
N ALA A 139 -2.29 -10.44 -20.91
CA ALA A 139 -1.13 -9.62 -21.25
C ALA A 139 0.09 -9.90 -20.35
N VAL A 140 -0.13 -10.09 -19.04
CA VAL A 140 0.95 -10.47 -18.11
C VAL A 140 1.52 -11.84 -18.46
N PHE A 141 0.66 -12.82 -18.74
CA PHE A 141 1.09 -14.17 -19.12
C PHE A 141 1.83 -14.20 -20.47
N GLU A 142 1.33 -13.44 -21.44
CA GLU A 142 1.99 -13.28 -22.74
C GLU A 142 3.38 -12.67 -22.58
N GLU A 143 3.52 -11.60 -21.79
CA GLU A 143 4.83 -10.97 -21.58
C GLU A 143 5.79 -11.88 -20.81
N PHE A 144 5.31 -12.65 -19.84
CA PHE A 144 6.12 -13.66 -19.14
C PHE A 144 6.63 -14.74 -20.10
N THR A 145 5.76 -15.26 -20.95
CA THR A 145 6.12 -16.25 -21.98
C THR A 145 7.11 -15.67 -22.98
N ARG A 146 6.87 -14.44 -23.45
CA ARG A 146 7.75 -13.72 -24.38
C ARG A 146 9.12 -13.45 -23.79
N ALA A 147 9.19 -13.11 -22.50
CA ALA A 147 10.45 -12.96 -21.78
C ALA A 147 11.21 -14.28 -21.69
N GLY A 148 10.52 -15.39 -21.41
CA GLY A 148 11.09 -16.74 -21.45
C GLY A 148 11.67 -17.10 -22.82
N ALA A 149 10.91 -16.86 -23.90
CA ALA A 149 11.37 -17.08 -25.27
C ALA A 149 12.62 -16.24 -25.60
N ARG A 150 12.66 -14.95 -25.21
CA ARG A 150 13.82 -14.08 -25.42
C ARG A 150 15.08 -14.56 -24.70
N LEU A 151 14.96 -15.11 -23.49
CA LEU A 151 16.09 -15.70 -22.77
C LEU A 151 16.70 -16.87 -23.55
N LEU A 152 15.85 -17.78 -24.06
CA LEU A 152 16.29 -18.91 -24.89
C LEU A 152 16.93 -18.43 -26.20
N THR A 153 16.32 -17.48 -26.91
CA THR A 153 16.89 -16.92 -28.14
C THR A 153 18.24 -16.25 -27.90
N THR A 154 18.40 -15.57 -26.75
CA THR A 154 19.68 -14.93 -26.39
C THR A 154 20.77 -15.96 -26.10
N ALA A 155 20.43 -17.04 -25.38
CA ALA A 155 21.36 -18.15 -25.13
C ALA A 155 21.81 -18.81 -26.45
N GLN A 156 20.86 -19.11 -27.35
CA GLN A 156 21.15 -19.68 -28.67
C GLN A 156 22.02 -18.76 -29.54
N ALA A 157 21.73 -17.44 -29.55
CA ALA A 157 22.58 -16.48 -30.26
C ALA A 157 24.02 -16.48 -29.73
N GLY A 158 24.20 -16.67 -28.41
CA GLY A 158 25.52 -16.84 -27.80
C GLY A 158 26.24 -18.12 -28.25
N ILE A 159 25.52 -19.23 -28.37
CA ILE A 159 26.05 -20.50 -28.87
C ILE A 159 26.49 -20.36 -30.34
N TYR A 160 25.62 -19.85 -31.21
CA TYR A 160 25.97 -19.66 -32.62
C TYR A 160 27.14 -18.70 -32.83
N ALA A 161 27.28 -17.68 -31.98
CA ALA A 161 28.45 -16.80 -31.99
C ALA A 161 29.75 -17.57 -31.64
N ALA A 162 29.68 -18.49 -30.68
CA ALA A 162 30.79 -19.35 -30.32
C ALA A 162 31.12 -20.36 -31.43
N ASP A 163 30.12 -20.92 -32.11
CA ASP A 163 30.33 -21.83 -33.24
C ASP A 163 31.01 -21.11 -34.40
N ALA A 164 30.53 -19.91 -34.74
CA ALA A 164 31.15 -19.07 -35.76
C ALA A 164 32.61 -18.75 -35.42
N PHE A 165 32.91 -18.51 -34.14
CA PHE A 165 34.27 -18.29 -33.67
C PHE A 165 35.15 -19.55 -33.78
N CYS A 166 34.63 -20.72 -33.41
CA CYS A 166 35.30 -22.01 -33.58
C CYS A 166 35.61 -22.30 -35.05
N VAL A 167 34.67 -22.01 -35.95
CA VAL A 167 34.86 -22.11 -37.41
C VAL A 167 35.95 -21.15 -37.90
N GLU A 168 35.91 -19.88 -37.49
CA GLU A 168 36.92 -18.87 -37.86
C GLU A 168 38.33 -19.26 -37.42
N LYS A 169 38.47 -19.87 -36.24
CA LYS A 169 39.76 -20.35 -35.71
C LYS A 169 40.18 -21.73 -36.24
N GLY A 170 39.40 -22.32 -37.15
CA GLY A 170 39.69 -23.63 -37.73
C GLY A 170 39.54 -24.81 -36.75
N ARG A 171 38.80 -24.63 -35.65
CA ARG A 171 38.58 -25.61 -34.57
C ARG A 171 37.19 -26.21 -34.61
N LYS A 172 36.80 -26.74 -35.77
CA LYS A 172 35.47 -27.33 -35.97
C LYS A 172 35.22 -28.56 -35.10
N ASP A 173 36.27 -29.25 -34.71
CA ASP A 173 36.26 -30.39 -33.78
C ASP A 173 35.82 -30.02 -32.36
N GLN A 174 35.82 -28.73 -32.00
CA GLN A 174 35.49 -28.26 -30.66
C GLN A 174 34.07 -27.70 -30.53
N ILE A 175 33.30 -27.65 -31.63
CA ILE A 175 31.95 -27.07 -31.66
C ILE A 175 31.03 -27.79 -30.67
N GLU A 176 30.87 -29.10 -30.81
CA GLU A 176 30.00 -29.93 -29.94
C GLU A 176 30.36 -29.75 -28.44
N ARG A 177 31.66 -29.76 -28.11
CA ARG A 177 32.11 -29.54 -26.73
C ARG A 177 31.83 -28.13 -26.21
N THR A 178 31.83 -27.14 -27.12
CA THR A 178 31.57 -25.73 -26.79
C THR A 178 30.07 -25.49 -26.62
N GLU A 179 29.24 -26.07 -27.48
CA GLU A 179 27.77 -26.09 -27.38
C GLU A 179 27.34 -26.72 -26.05
N ASP A 180 27.85 -27.91 -25.73
CA ASP A 180 27.54 -28.60 -24.46
C ASP A 180 27.91 -27.75 -23.23
N TYR A 181 29.09 -27.13 -23.26
CA TYR A 181 29.56 -26.27 -22.18
C TYR A 181 28.66 -25.03 -22.02
N LEU A 182 28.33 -24.36 -23.12
CA LEU A 182 27.51 -23.15 -23.10
C LEU A 182 26.06 -23.47 -22.73
N ASN A 183 25.49 -24.56 -23.23
CA ASN A 183 24.17 -25.04 -22.83
C ASN A 183 24.11 -25.30 -21.31
N ALA A 184 25.09 -26.01 -20.76
CA ALA A 184 25.17 -26.25 -19.32
C ALA A 184 25.36 -24.95 -18.51
N ALA A 185 26.18 -24.03 -18.99
CA ALA A 185 26.43 -22.74 -18.34
C ALA A 185 25.17 -21.84 -18.36
N TYR A 186 24.49 -21.72 -19.49
CA TYR A 186 23.26 -20.94 -19.60
C TYR A 186 22.11 -21.56 -18.80
N LEU A 187 21.97 -22.88 -18.80
CA LEU A 187 20.95 -23.56 -18.00
C LEU A 187 21.19 -23.37 -16.51
N SER A 188 22.44 -23.54 -16.04
CA SER A 188 22.77 -23.32 -14.62
C SER A 188 22.58 -21.87 -14.20
N TYR A 189 22.92 -20.90 -15.05
CA TYR A 189 22.67 -19.48 -14.81
C TYR A 189 21.18 -19.13 -14.74
N ALA A 190 20.35 -19.71 -15.62
CA ALA A 190 18.91 -19.51 -15.59
C ALA A 190 18.27 -20.13 -14.34
N LEU A 191 18.79 -21.27 -13.88
CA LEU A 191 18.34 -21.99 -12.69
C LEU A 191 18.71 -21.29 -11.38
N ASP A 192 19.92 -20.75 -11.28
CA ASP A 192 20.43 -20.10 -10.07
C ASP A 192 20.27 -18.57 -10.11
N ARG A 193 19.39 -18.05 -10.98
CA ARG A 193 19.19 -16.60 -11.16
C ARG A 193 18.88 -15.87 -9.85
N SER A 194 18.25 -16.53 -8.88
CA SER A 194 17.96 -15.97 -7.56
C SER A 194 19.24 -15.67 -6.77
N SER A 195 20.35 -16.40 -6.97
CA SER A 195 21.63 -16.13 -6.29
C SER A 195 22.32 -14.85 -6.77
N LEU A 196 21.92 -14.35 -7.94
CA LEU A 196 22.38 -13.06 -8.50
C LEU A 196 21.53 -11.88 -8.05
N LEU A 197 20.38 -12.15 -7.45
CA LEU A 197 19.49 -11.13 -6.91
C LEU A 197 19.85 -10.91 -5.45
N GLU A 198 20.22 -9.68 -5.11
CA GLU A 198 20.43 -9.30 -3.72
C GLU A 198 19.05 -9.08 -3.08
N GLU A 199 18.60 -10.04 -2.28
CA GLU A 199 17.36 -9.91 -1.53
C GLU A 199 17.52 -8.86 -0.42
N ALA A 200 16.85 -7.73 -0.59
CA ALA A 200 16.76 -6.71 0.46
C ALA A 200 15.49 -6.93 1.27
N GLU A 201 15.64 -7.31 2.54
CA GLU A 201 14.51 -7.38 3.48
C GLU A 201 14.03 -5.94 3.78
N VAL A 202 13.00 -5.49 3.06
CA VAL A 202 12.40 -4.17 3.28
C VAL A 202 11.51 -4.24 4.52
N LYS A 203 12.09 -3.97 5.69
CA LYS A 203 11.30 -3.75 6.90
C LYS A 203 10.42 -2.53 6.68
N ALA A 204 9.12 -2.67 6.96
CA ALA A 204 8.20 -1.55 6.99
C ALA A 204 8.81 -0.42 7.83
N ALA A 205 8.70 0.82 7.32
CA ALA A 205 9.42 1.99 7.80
C ALA A 205 9.60 2.01 9.34
N GLY A 206 10.84 2.17 9.79
CA GLY A 206 11.18 2.33 11.21
C GLY A 206 11.35 1.02 12.01
N GLY A 207 11.44 -0.14 11.37
CA GLY A 207 11.65 -1.43 12.05
C GLY A 207 10.41 -1.91 12.82
N LEU A 208 9.22 -1.48 12.38
CA LEU A 208 7.94 -1.93 12.89
C LEU A 208 7.53 -3.26 12.26
N ASN A 209 6.87 -4.12 13.04
CA ASN A 209 6.12 -5.22 12.47
C ASN A 209 4.95 -4.70 11.64
N LEU A 210 4.58 -5.43 10.59
CA LEU A 210 3.51 -5.05 9.66
C LEU A 210 2.18 -4.75 10.39
N THR A 211 1.86 -5.53 11.42
CA THR A 211 0.68 -5.33 12.27
C THR A 211 0.70 -4.00 13.01
N ASP A 212 1.83 -3.65 13.64
CA ASP A 212 1.95 -2.40 14.40
C ASP A 212 1.93 -1.19 13.45
N TYR A 213 2.59 -1.30 12.29
CA TYR A 213 2.58 -0.28 11.25
C TYR A 213 1.15 0.05 10.79
N TYR A 214 0.38 -0.96 10.38
CA TYR A 214 -0.98 -0.75 9.92
C TYR A 214 -1.95 -0.38 11.04
N THR A 215 -1.66 -0.77 12.29
CA THR A 215 -2.44 -0.29 13.46
C THR A 215 -2.28 1.21 13.63
N ILE A 216 -1.04 1.72 13.58
CA ILE A 216 -0.77 3.16 13.69
C ILE A 216 -1.40 3.90 12.51
N ALA A 217 -1.21 3.40 11.29
CA ALA A 217 -1.79 3.96 10.08
C ALA A 217 -3.32 4.06 10.15
N LEU A 218 -3.98 2.97 10.57
CA LEU A 218 -5.43 2.91 10.70
C LEU A 218 -5.94 3.89 11.76
N LEU A 219 -5.30 3.95 12.94
CA LEU A 219 -5.65 4.91 13.98
C LEU A 219 -5.53 6.35 13.49
N LEU A 220 -4.39 6.67 12.85
CA LEU A 220 -4.11 8.00 12.33
C LEU A 220 -5.12 8.41 11.25
N ALA A 221 -5.42 7.52 10.30
CA ALA A 221 -6.38 7.76 9.23
C ALA A 221 -7.81 7.89 9.77
N PHE A 222 -8.27 6.91 10.56
CA PHE A 222 -9.63 6.85 11.09
C PHE A 222 -9.97 8.08 11.93
N LEU A 223 -9.10 8.46 12.87
CA LEU A 223 -9.33 9.63 13.71
C LEU A 223 -9.21 10.93 12.90
N SER A 224 -8.33 11.01 11.91
CA SER A 224 -8.26 12.18 11.03
C SER A 224 -9.57 12.41 10.28
N PHE A 225 -10.19 11.35 9.75
CA PHE A 225 -11.51 11.44 9.12
C PHE A 225 -12.61 11.77 10.14
N ALA A 226 -12.56 11.20 11.35
CA ALA A 226 -13.47 11.59 12.43
C ALA A 226 -13.37 13.09 12.74
N GLY A 227 -12.16 13.65 12.70
CA GLY A 227 -11.92 15.08 12.89
C GLY A 227 -12.59 15.95 11.83
N LEU A 228 -12.65 15.50 10.57
CA LEU A 228 -13.35 16.22 9.50
C LEU A 228 -14.87 16.28 9.74
N SER A 229 -15.47 15.22 10.29
CA SER A 229 -16.92 15.17 10.58
C SER A 229 -17.36 16.25 11.56
N PHE A 230 -16.47 16.72 12.45
CA PHE A 230 -16.75 17.87 13.30
C PHE A 230 -17.01 19.16 12.52
N GLY A 231 -16.48 19.29 11.29
CA GLY A 231 -16.62 20.46 10.44
C GLY A 231 -18.06 20.88 10.20
N ARG A 232 -18.97 19.91 10.00
CA ARG A 232 -20.41 20.16 9.79
C ARG A 232 -21.04 20.93 10.95
N TYR A 233 -20.58 20.65 12.16
CA TYR A 233 -21.12 21.22 13.39
C TYR A 233 -20.29 22.39 13.91
N MET A 234 -19.13 22.65 13.30
CA MET A 234 -18.40 23.90 13.44
C MET A 234 -19.01 25.02 12.59
N GLN A 235 -20.05 24.72 11.78
CA GLN A 235 -20.86 25.73 11.12
C GLN A 235 -21.38 26.74 12.15
N VAL A 236 -21.07 28.00 11.87
CA VAL A 236 -21.58 29.13 12.61
C VAL A 236 -22.88 29.49 11.90
N GLU A 237 -24.02 29.22 12.51
CA GLU A 237 -25.26 29.90 12.09
C GLU A 237 -25.01 31.40 12.21
N SER A 238 -24.98 32.05 11.04
CA SER A 238 -24.61 33.43 10.87
C SER A 238 -25.71 34.33 11.42
N GLY A 239 -25.29 35.36 12.16
CA GLY A 239 -26.17 36.46 12.55
C GLY A 239 -25.90 36.96 13.96
N GLU A 240 -26.50 36.32 14.96
CA GLU A 240 -26.64 36.94 16.28
C GLU A 240 -25.44 36.69 17.19
N ARG A 241 -24.90 35.47 17.17
CA ARG A 241 -23.78 35.06 18.02
C ARG A 241 -22.47 35.76 17.64
N GLU A 242 -22.25 36.00 16.35
CA GLU A 242 -21.11 36.77 15.84
C GLU A 242 -21.19 38.26 16.17
N LYS A 243 -22.37 38.86 16.01
CA LYS A 243 -22.61 40.25 16.41
C LYS A 243 -22.42 40.44 17.91
N LEU A 244 -22.80 39.44 18.72
CA LEU A 244 -22.67 39.46 20.18
C LEU A 244 -21.21 39.28 20.68
N PHE A 245 -20.36 38.62 19.90
CA PHE A 245 -18.91 38.54 20.20
C PHE A 245 -18.15 39.75 19.67
N GLY A 246 -18.56 40.29 18.51
CA GLY A 246 -18.04 41.55 17.98
C GLY A 246 -18.31 42.72 18.93
N SER A 247 -19.51 42.81 19.51
CA SER A 247 -19.85 43.82 20.52
C SER A 247 -19.09 43.67 21.84
N ARG A 248 -18.52 42.49 22.11
CA ARG A 248 -17.65 42.21 23.27
C ARG A 248 -16.15 42.32 22.96
N GLY A 249 -15.77 42.82 21.78
CA GLY A 249 -14.38 43.07 21.40
C GLY A 249 -13.55 41.81 21.09
N ILE A 250 -14.18 40.69 20.74
CA ILE A 250 -13.48 39.46 20.33
C ILE A 250 -13.37 39.43 18.81
N GLY A 251 -12.16 39.64 18.28
CA GLY A 251 -11.89 39.58 16.85
C GLY A 251 -11.91 38.16 16.28
N ASN A 252 -12.07 38.03 14.95
CA ASN A 252 -12.19 36.75 14.25
C ASN A 252 -10.98 35.83 14.46
N GLY A 253 -9.76 36.37 14.36
CA GLY A 253 -8.54 35.61 14.63
C GLY A 253 -8.51 35.07 16.07
N GLN A 254 -8.81 35.92 17.06
CA GLN A 254 -8.85 35.50 18.47
C GLN A 254 -9.92 34.43 18.73
N ARG A 255 -11.07 34.52 18.05
CA ARG A 255 -12.10 33.48 18.12
C ARG A 255 -11.61 32.16 17.52
N TYR A 256 -10.93 32.20 16.38
CA TYR A 256 -10.34 31.01 15.77
C TYR A 256 -9.36 30.33 16.74
N TRP A 257 -8.46 31.09 17.39
CA TRP A 257 -7.53 30.53 18.38
C TRP A 257 -8.26 29.80 19.52
N ILE A 258 -9.31 30.41 20.09
CA ILE A 258 -10.07 29.80 21.19
C ILE A 258 -10.79 28.53 20.74
N GLU A 259 -11.43 28.56 19.58
CA GLU A 259 -12.15 27.40 19.03
C GLU A 259 -11.20 26.28 18.61
N ALA A 260 -10.07 26.63 17.99
CA ALA A 260 -9.05 25.68 17.56
C ALA A 260 -8.39 24.97 18.73
N ILE A 261 -7.96 25.71 19.76
CA ILE A 261 -7.39 25.10 20.96
C ILE A 261 -8.45 24.22 21.66
N ALA A 262 -9.69 24.68 21.78
CA ALA A 262 -10.75 23.89 22.41
C ALA A 262 -11.02 22.57 21.64
N PHE A 263 -11.06 22.63 20.30
CA PHE A 263 -11.19 21.45 19.47
C PHE A 263 -10.00 20.51 19.63
N SER A 264 -8.78 21.02 19.52
CA SER A 264 -7.55 20.23 19.63
C SER A 264 -7.37 19.57 20.99
N VAL A 265 -7.81 20.20 22.08
CA VAL A 265 -7.82 19.56 23.42
C VAL A 265 -8.77 18.36 23.43
N VAL A 266 -9.99 18.52 22.92
CA VAL A 266 -10.97 17.43 22.88
C VAL A 266 -10.53 16.31 21.94
N PHE A 267 -9.96 16.66 20.79
CA PHE A 267 -9.42 15.71 19.83
C PHE A 267 -8.17 14.98 20.38
N GLY A 268 -7.32 15.69 21.14
CA GLY A 268 -6.21 15.13 21.90
C GLY A 268 -6.66 14.04 22.86
N LEU A 269 -7.68 14.32 23.67
CA LEU A 269 -8.27 13.35 24.60
C LEU A 269 -8.90 12.15 23.89
N LEU A 270 -9.61 12.39 22.79
CA LEU A 270 -10.19 11.32 21.96
C LEU A 270 -9.11 10.40 21.40
N GLY A 271 -8.05 10.98 20.82
CA GLY A 271 -6.94 10.22 20.25
C GLY A 271 -6.18 9.42 21.30
N MET A 272 -5.93 9.99 22.49
CA MET A 272 -5.35 9.27 23.62
C MET A 272 -6.24 8.09 24.06
N ALA A 273 -7.55 8.31 24.20
CA ALA A 273 -8.48 7.26 24.60
C ALA A 273 -8.54 6.11 23.57
N ALA A 274 -8.55 6.44 22.28
CA ALA A 274 -8.53 5.45 21.20
C ALA A 274 -7.20 4.68 21.11
N CYS A 275 -6.06 5.36 21.28
CA CYS A 275 -4.76 4.69 21.29
C CYS A 275 -4.60 3.80 22.54
N ALA A 276 -5.10 4.26 23.70
CA ALA A 276 -5.07 3.47 24.92
C ALA A 276 -5.94 2.21 24.79
N SER A 277 -7.15 2.31 24.23
CA SER A 277 -8.02 1.15 24.04
C SER A 277 -7.45 0.14 23.05
N VAL A 278 -6.97 0.59 21.90
CA VAL A 278 -6.34 -0.29 20.89
C VAL A 278 -5.03 -0.87 21.41
N GLY A 279 -4.22 -0.07 22.09
CA GLY A 279 -2.97 -0.49 22.72
C GLY A 279 -3.19 -1.63 23.71
N LEU A 280 -4.17 -1.52 24.61
CA LEU A 280 -4.52 -2.59 25.57
C LEU A 280 -4.96 -3.89 24.89
N LEU A 281 -5.61 -3.82 23.73
CA LEU A 281 -6.06 -5.00 22.99
C LEU A 281 -4.91 -5.72 22.26
N ILE A 282 -3.89 -4.98 21.83
CA ILE A 282 -2.81 -5.50 20.97
C ILE A 282 -1.56 -5.90 21.77
N ILE A 283 -1.29 -5.25 22.91
CA ILE A 283 -0.11 -5.51 23.76
C ILE A 283 0.02 -6.99 24.18
N ASN A 284 -1.11 -7.69 24.36
CA ASN A 284 -1.09 -9.11 24.77
C ASN A 284 -0.81 -10.10 23.62
N LYS A 285 -0.64 -9.63 22.38
CA LYS A 285 -0.24 -10.47 21.25
C LYS A 285 1.29 -10.56 21.19
N SER A 286 1.83 -11.77 20.98
CA SER A 286 3.26 -12.10 21.13
C SER A 286 4.23 -11.30 20.24
N ASN A 287 3.72 -10.57 19.24
CA ASN A 287 4.52 -9.90 18.20
C ASN A 287 4.37 -8.37 18.20
N SER A 288 3.76 -7.74 19.21
CA SER A 288 3.66 -6.28 19.25
C SER A 288 4.85 -5.64 19.95
N PHE A 289 5.39 -4.57 19.37
CA PHE A 289 6.47 -3.76 19.94
C PHE A 289 5.97 -2.63 20.86
N PHE A 290 4.67 -2.55 21.13
CA PHE A 290 4.10 -1.51 21.98
C PHE A 290 4.44 -1.73 23.46
N GLN A 291 5.01 -0.71 24.08
CA GLN A 291 5.41 -0.72 25.49
C GLN A 291 4.64 0.37 26.24
N PRO A 292 3.66 0.01 27.09
CA PRO A 292 2.90 0.99 27.85
C PRO A 292 3.82 1.62 28.90
N ASN A 293 4.23 2.87 28.67
CA ASN A 293 5.09 3.62 29.55
C ASN A 293 4.60 5.07 29.72
N GLY A 294 5.29 5.86 30.56
CA GLY A 294 4.94 7.26 30.77
C GLY A 294 4.99 8.14 29.51
N GLN A 295 5.68 7.71 28.45
CA GLN A 295 5.75 8.46 27.19
C GLN A 295 4.44 8.44 26.42
N TRP A 296 3.52 7.50 26.69
CA TRP A 296 2.19 7.49 26.07
C TRP A 296 1.42 8.79 26.33
N LEU A 297 1.76 9.53 27.39
CA LEU A 297 1.19 10.86 27.63
C LEU A 297 1.52 11.85 26.50
N PHE A 298 2.61 11.66 25.75
CA PHE A 298 2.94 12.47 24.57
C PHE A 298 2.00 12.22 23.39
N LEU A 299 1.18 11.16 23.40
CA LEU A 299 0.09 11.00 22.43
C LEU A 299 -0.91 12.16 22.52
N LEU A 300 -1.15 12.72 23.72
CA LEU A 300 -1.99 13.91 23.86
C LEU A 300 -1.44 15.09 23.06
N VAL A 301 -0.12 15.27 23.04
CA VAL A 301 0.53 16.33 22.26
C VAL A 301 0.38 16.04 20.79
N LEU A 302 0.70 14.83 20.33
CA LEU A 302 0.55 14.42 18.93
C LEU A 302 -0.87 14.66 18.43
N TRP A 303 -1.87 14.14 19.12
CA TRP A 303 -3.26 14.29 18.72
C TRP A 303 -3.76 15.73 18.82
N PHE A 304 -3.25 16.52 19.76
CA PHE A 304 -3.48 17.96 19.77
C PHE A 304 -2.98 18.64 18.48
N VAL A 305 -1.77 18.29 18.01
CA VAL A 305 -1.22 18.80 16.74
C VAL A 305 -2.10 18.39 15.56
N VAL A 306 -2.48 17.12 15.46
CA VAL A 306 -3.38 16.63 14.41
C VAL A 306 -4.71 17.39 14.44
N GLY A 307 -5.26 17.65 15.63
CA GLY A 307 -6.46 18.46 15.80
C GLY A 307 -6.29 19.90 15.30
N THR A 308 -5.14 20.54 15.56
CA THR A 308 -4.87 21.91 15.07
C THR A 308 -4.78 21.94 13.54
N PHE A 309 -4.19 20.92 12.94
CA PHE A 309 -4.10 20.78 11.49
C PHE A 309 -5.48 20.58 10.85
N ILE A 310 -6.30 19.69 11.39
CA ILE A 310 -7.66 19.45 10.89
C ILE A 310 -8.51 20.72 11.01
N ARG A 311 -8.39 21.46 12.12
CA ARG A 311 -9.10 22.74 12.28
C ARG A 311 -8.64 23.77 11.25
N MET A 312 -7.34 23.86 11.00
CA MET A 312 -6.77 24.74 9.96
C MET A 312 -7.31 24.36 8.58
N LEU A 313 -7.32 23.07 8.24
CA LEU A 313 -7.83 22.57 6.97
C LEU A 313 -9.32 22.93 6.78
N LEU A 314 -10.15 22.66 7.79
CA LEU A 314 -11.58 23.01 7.77
C LEU A 314 -11.79 24.54 7.64
N GLN A 315 -10.91 25.34 8.24
CA GLN A 315 -10.98 26.79 8.12
C GLN A 315 -10.68 27.28 6.70
N ILE A 316 -9.67 26.70 6.04
CA ILE A 316 -9.28 27.05 4.66
C ILE A 316 -10.36 26.61 3.68
N VAL A 317 -10.77 25.36 3.76
CA VAL A 317 -11.65 24.74 2.77
C VAL A 317 -13.13 25.11 3.01
N GLY A 318 -13.50 25.32 4.27
CA GLY A 318 -14.86 25.69 4.68
C GLY A 318 -15.64 24.56 5.33
N ASN A 319 -16.58 24.95 6.18
CA ASN A 319 -17.36 24.05 7.03
C ASN A 319 -18.64 23.50 6.36
N HIS A 320 -18.86 23.79 5.07
CA HIS A 320 -19.99 23.27 4.29
C HIS A 320 -19.68 21.85 3.77
N ALA A 321 -20.70 21.10 3.36
CA ALA A 321 -20.53 19.71 2.91
C ALA A 321 -19.47 19.56 1.80
N GLY A 322 -19.45 20.48 0.82
CA GLY A 322 -18.42 20.52 -0.22
C GLY A 322 -17.01 20.74 0.33
N GLY A 323 -16.87 21.60 1.34
CA GLY A 323 -15.57 21.86 1.95
C GLY A 323 -15.06 20.68 2.80
N ILE A 324 -15.95 19.95 3.45
CA ILE A 324 -15.60 18.69 4.11
C ILE A 324 -15.14 17.65 3.08
N GLY A 325 -15.81 17.56 1.93
CA GLY A 325 -15.43 16.67 0.82
C GLY A 325 -14.05 16.99 0.24
N ILE A 326 -13.74 18.27 -0.01
CA ILE A 326 -12.40 18.70 -0.46
C ILE A 326 -11.37 18.39 0.64
N GLY A 327 -11.68 18.64 1.91
CA GLY A 327 -10.83 18.29 3.04
C GLY A 327 -10.51 16.80 3.08
N PHE A 328 -11.50 15.93 2.82
CA PHE A 328 -11.31 14.49 2.73
C PHE A 328 -10.33 14.10 1.62
N VAL A 329 -10.48 14.65 0.41
CA VAL A 329 -9.58 14.37 -0.71
C VAL A 329 -8.15 14.83 -0.41
N VAL A 330 -7.99 16.02 0.20
CA VAL A 330 -6.68 16.54 0.60
C VAL A 330 -6.01 15.64 1.64
N LEU A 331 -6.76 15.22 2.67
CA LEU A 331 -6.23 14.28 3.68
C LEU A 331 -5.84 12.95 3.05
N MET A 332 -6.66 12.40 2.16
CA MET A 332 -6.39 11.13 1.49
C MET A 332 -5.12 11.22 0.64
N ALA A 333 -4.94 12.29 -0.13
CA ALA A 333 -3.73 12.52 -0.93
C ALA A 333 -2.48 12.66 -0.05
N MET A 334 -2.58 13.40 1.06
CA MET A 334 -1.49 13.56 2.02
C MET A 334 -1.12 12.23 2.69
N MET A 335 -2.10 11.45 3.13
CA MET A 335 -1.87 10.13 3.74
C MET A 335 -1.25 9.15 2.74
N ALA A 336 -1.70 9.14 1.49
CA ALA A 336 -1.12 8.32 0.44
C ALA A 336 0.34 8.69 0.15
N ALA A 337 0.64 9.99 0.03
CA ALA A 337 2.01 10.47 -0.17
C ALA A 337 2.93 10.17 1.02
N ALA A 338 2.40 10.26 2.25
CA ALA A 338 3.14 9.96 3.48
C ALA A 338 3.31 8.45 3.75
N GLY A 339 2.80 7.59 2.87
CA GLY A 339 2.91 6.14 2.99
C GLY A 339 1.99 5.49 4.02
N VAL A 340 0.94 6.19 4.50
CA VAL A 340 0.00 5.65 5.48
C VAL A 340 -0.68 4.36 4.98
N PHE A 341 -1.02 4.30 3.68
CA PHE A 341 -1.68 3.13 3.08
C PHE A 341 -0.69 2.13 2.48
N ILE A 342 0.38 2.61 1.85
CA ILE A 342 1.42 1.82 1.20
C ILE A 342 2.75 2.32 1.77
N PRO A 343 3.57 1.47 2.43
CA PRO A 343 4.84 1.93 3.00
C PRO A 343 5.69 2.67 1.98
N SER A 344 6.35 3.75 2.42
CA SER A 344 7.09 4.67 1.54
C SER A 344 8.14 3.97 0.66
N ALA A 345 8.73 2.87 1.14
CA ALA A 345 9.69 2.05 0.41
C ALA A 345 9.12 1.40 -0.87
N PHE A 346 7.79 1.28 -0.99
CA PHE A 346 7.11 0.76 -2.19
C PHE A 346 6.58 1.87 -3.10
N LEU A 347 6.71 3.14 -2.70
CA LEU A 347 6.23 4.26 -3.49
C LEU A 347 7.28 4.69 -4.53
N PRO A 348 6.84 5.17 -5.71
CA PRO A 348 7.73 5.86 -6.64
C PRO A 348 8.50 6.99 -5.96
N LEU A 349 9.77 7.16 -6.31
CA LEU A 349 10.69 8.17 -5.74
C LEU A 349 10.10 9.60 -5.69
N TRP A 350 9.26 9.97 -6.66
CA TRP A 350 8.62 11.28 -6.69
C TRP A 350 7.52 11.44 -5.64
N ILE A 351 6.75 10.38 -5.35
CA ILE A 351 5.74 10.37 -4.28
C ILE A 351 6.44 10.38 -2.93
N GLU A 352 7.47 9.54 -2.75
CA GLU A 352 8.24 9.46 -1.51
C GLU A 352 8.83 10.83 -1.13
N ARG A 353 9.46 11.53 -2.08
CA ARG A 353 10.00 12.88 -1.87
C ARG A 353 8.92 13.90 -1.55
N ALA A 354 7.76 13.84 -2.19
CA ALA A 354 6.64 14.72 -1.88
C ALA A 354 6.07 14.43 -0.47
N GLY A 355 5.98 13.15 -0.11
CA GLY A 355 5.53 12.66 1.18
C GLY A 355 6.37 13.14 2.35
N ALA A 356 7.67 13.32 2.16
CA ALA A 356 8.59 13.83 3.17
C ALA A 356 8.22 15.24 3.70
N TYR A 357 7.51 16.04 2.91
CA TYR A 357 7.05 17.38 3.31
C TYR A 357 5.65 17.38 3.96
N VAL A 358 4.96 16.24 3.93
CA VAL A 358 3.60 16.11 4.46
C VAL A 358 3.66 15.76 5.96
N PRO A 359 2.84 16.37 6.83
CA PRO A 359 2.92 16.16 8.27
C PRO A 359 2.62 14.72 8.70
N TYR A 360 1.88 13.96 7.90
CA TYR A 360 1.49 12.58 8.21
C TYR A 360 2.67 11.61 8.35
N GLY A 361 3.75 11.79 7.59
CA GLY A 361 4.94 10.94 7.71
C GLY A 361 5.59 11.11 9.09
N MET A 362 5.78 12.37 9.50
CA MET A 362 6.29 12.70 10.83
C MET A 362 5.37 12.24 11.95
N TRP A 363 4.04 12.29 11.76
CA TRP A 363 3.08 11.81 12.76
C TRP A 363 3.09 10.29 12.90
N MET A 364 3.23 9.55 11.80
CA MET A 364 3.40 8.09 11.81
C MET A 364 4.65 7.70 12.61
N GLU A 365 5.81 8.30 12.27
CA GLU A 365 7.07 8.07 12.99
C GLU A 365 6.98 8.47 14.47
N SER A 366 6.34 9.60 14.74
CA SER A 366 6.14 10.11 16.09
C SER A 366 5.28 9.17 16.93
N MET A 367 4.16 8.72 16.38
CA MET A 367 3.25 7.80 17.07
C MET A 367 3.94 6.46 17.32
N ALA A 368 4.71 5.95 16.36
CA ALA A 368 5.52 4.75 16.52
C ALA A 368 6.54 4.89 17.65
N ALA A 369 7.33 5.97 17.65
CA ALA A 369 8.33 6.23 18.68
C ALA A 369 7.71 6.36 20.08
N ILE A 370 6.56 7.03 20.20
CA ILE A 370 5.83 7.16 21.48
C ILE A 370 5.32 5.80 21.97
N LEU A 371 4.70 5.01 21.10
CA LEU A 371 4.12 3.71 21.48
C LEU A 371 5.19 2.66 21.82
N GLN A 372 6.38 2.74 21.21
CA GLN A 372 7.53 1.88 21.53
C GLN A 372 8.34 2.37 22.74
N GLY A 373 8.03 3.55 23.28
CA GLY A 373 8.81 4.12 24.38
C GLY A 373 10.17 4.70 24.00
N ARG A 374 10.34 5.06 22.72
CA ARG A 374 11.56 5.63 22.13
C ARG A 374 11.39 7.11 21.76
N ALA A 375 10.43 7.82 22.34
CA ALA A 375 10.19 9.22 22.03
C ALA A 375 11.31 10.12 22.56
N GLU A 376 11.92 10.89 21.67
CA GLU A 376 12.92 11.90 22.03
C GLU A 376 12.27 13.26 22.32
N GLY A 377 12.87 14.03 23.24
CA GLY A 377 12.37 15.37 23.57
C GLY A 377 12.33 16.34 22.37
N LYS A 378 13.27 16.20 21.43
CA LYS A 378 13.28 16.98 20.17
C LYS A 378 12.00 16.77 19.36
N MET A 379 11.49 15.54 19.33
CA MET A 379 10.28 15.19 18.61
C MET A 379 9.05 15.94 19.14
N VAL A 380 8.92 16.04 20.47
CA VAL A 380 7.84 16.78 21.12
C VAL A 380 7.93 18.28 20.82
N VAL A 381 9.15 18.85 20.79
CA VAL A 381 9.36 20.25 20.41
C VAL A 381 8.93 20.49 18.97
N THR A 382 9.31 19.62 18.04
CA THR A 382 8.90 19.72 16.63
C THR A 382 7.37 19.67 16.48
N LEU A 383 6.69 18.77 17.19
CA LEU A 383 5.23 18.69 17.21
C LEU A 383 4.60 20.01 17.72
N LEU A 384 5.12 20.58 18.80
CA LEU A 384 4.62 21.85 19.34
C LEU A 384 4.83 23.02 18.35
N LEU A 385 5.97 23.06 17.66
CA LEU A 385 6.22 24.07 16.62
C LEU A 385 5.22 23.94 15.45
N MET A 386 4.90 22.71 15.04
CA MET A 386 3.87 22.47 14.02
C MET A 386 2.50 22.97 14.49
N ALA A 387 2.12 22.71 15.74
CA ALA A 387 0.85 23.19 16.29
C ALA A 387 0.75 24.72 16.26
N VAL A 388 1.82 25.43 16.63
CA VAL A 388 1.88 26.90 16.56
C VAL A 388 1.74 27.38 15.11
N LEU A 389 2.42 26.72 14.16
CA LEU A 389 2.35 27.04 12.74
C LEU A 389 0.93 26.85 12.19
N PHE A 390 0.26 25.72 12.47
CA PHE A 390 -1.11 25.46 12.01
C PHE A 390 -2.12 26.43 12.62
N LEU A 391 -1.95 26.78 13.90
CA LEU A 391 -2.79 27.80 14.55
C LEU A 391 -2.58 29.18 13.92
N GLY A 392 -1.34 29.55 13.59
CA GLY A 392 -1.02 30.79 12.90
C GLY A 392 -1.65 30.88 11.51
N ILE A 393 -1.46 29.85 10.67
CA ILE A 393 -2.03 29.80 9.31
C ILE A 393 -3.56 29.87 9.36
N GLY A 394 -4.19 29.08 10.25
CA GLY A 394 -5.65 29.08 10.37
C GLY A 394 -6.21 30.41 10.89
N ALA A 395 -5.48 31.10 11.78
CA ALA A 395 -5.87 32.42 12.26
C ALA A 395 -5.82 33.47 11.13
N VAL A 396 -4.79 33.44 10.28
CA VAL A 396 -4.68 34.30 9.10
C VAL A 396 -5.83 34.02 8.13
N ALA A 397 -6.12 32.75 7.83
CA ALA A 397 -7.24 32.35 6.99
C ALA A 397 -8.60 32.82 7.56
N ALA A 398 -8.78 32.81 8.88
CA ALA A 398 -9.98 33.31 9.54
C ALA A 398 -10.16 34.83 9.46
N VAL A 399 -9.07 35.59 9.37
CA VAL A 399 -9.12 37.04 9.18
C VAL A 399 -9.47 37.38 7.72
N LEU A 400 -8.84 36.72 6.75
CA LEU A 400 -9.01 36.98 5.32
C LEU A 400 -10.42 36.65 4.80
N ARG A 401 -11.10 35.65 5.38
CA ARG A 401 -12.44 35.21 4.93
C ARG A 401 -13.56 36.24 5.15
N LYS A 402 -13.29 37.37 5.81
CA LYS A 402 -14.26 38.42 6.11
C LYS A 402 -14.41 39.47 4.99
N GLU A 403 -13.52 39.46 4.00
CA GLU A 403 -13.47 40.50 2.95
C GLU A 403 -14.27 40.19 1.68
N ASN A 404 -14.94 39.03 1.63
CA ASN A 404 -15.95 38.68 0.61
C ASN A 404 -17.31 38.46 1.29
#